data_AF-A0A8H5WSJ1-F1
#
_entry.id   AF-A0A8H5WSJ1-F1
#
_cell.length_a   1.000
_cell.length_b   1.000
_cell.length_c   1.000
_cell.angle_alpha   90.00
_cell.angle_beta   90.00
_cell.angle_gamma   90.00
#
_symmetry.space_group_name_H-M   'P 1'
#
loop_
_entity.id
_entity.type
_entity.pdbx_description
1 polymer ?
#
loop_
_entity_poly.entity_id
_entity_poly.type
_entity_poly.pdbx_seq_one_letter_code
_entity_poly.pdbx_strand_id
1 'polypeptide(L)'
;MKCHMILLALATVTAASPISIRQNPDDIFNNKQKLCKGWDLRTPEGVDKLWTDTAAGVSLELFIKTQWEHEHAWVKNLEDYVQSGTDGKSGASGCGLLGTDCNPMGGISCEDQFDKYGQSIIGKNSYWTFQAIKGMHGKFAELHRQLTSETLIEGLKIDQMLSDFGGIDQAPSSMRGWLPTSSYIGAALGGFIPGVGPLISAGLSIFGGVMSGVFLNNVKPSPAPTLKAAVANLFRAASDRLDDTLRIATGGGRNQDEYNSLPAPKEDNFDSKVVKMLNGGWFLLDDDIEIVRSTLNSIVNNLQRKIVNEVMVSSGLRLVSDKTRFKTRDECTGKGKRWLPLHDGEEHCWYFMRQDGDKWSQVDDDVYAKMGSYGLGDQEQEAYYKATIDCALRPGDKKDVDTSNLVLGQIPLCFFNMPAYFVTHAIITQTCGMFGVDDSCRKTFATSISDTPSP
;
A
#
# COMPACT_ATOMS: atom_id res chain seq x y z
N MET A 1 7.41 62.69 18.82
CA MET A 1 6.02 62.19 18.89
C MET A 1 5.83 61.15 17.79
N LYS A 2 5.11 60.05 18.11
CA LYS A 2 4.82 58.82 17.33
C LYS A 2 5.77 57.64 17.57
N CYS A 3 5.60 56.94 18.69
CA CYS A 3 6.04 55.53 18.82
C CYS A 3 5.30 54.76 19.94
N HIS A 4 4.02 55.04 20.22
CA HIS A 4 3.31 54.46 21.38
C HIS A 4 1.90 53.92 21.09
N MET A 5 1.52 53.64 19.83
CA MET A 5 0.15 53.21 19.50
C MET A 5 0.02 51.85 18.79
N ILE A 6 1.07 51.01 18.75
CA ILE A 6 0.98 49.66 18.13
C ILE A 6 1.06 48.52 19.18
N LEU A 7 1.47 48.80 20.41
CA LEU A 7 1.58 47.79 21.49
C LEU A 7 0.26 47.47 22.20
N LEU A 8 -0.85 48.14 21.88
CA LEU A 8 -2.18 47.85 22.47
C LEU A 8 -3.11 47.02 21.58
N ALA A 9 -2.74 46.71 20.34
CA ALA A 9 -3.58 45.92 19.42
C ALA A 9 -3.32 44.40 19.49
N LEU A 10 -2.35 43.93 20.28
CA LEU A 10 -2.12 42.51 20.56
C LEU A 10 -2.85 41.99 21.81
N ALA A 11 -3.66 42.82 22.48
CA ALA A 11 -4.35 42.46 23.71
C ALA A 11 -5.83 42.07 23.55
N THR A 12 -6.39 42.07 22.33
CA THR A 12 -7.85 41.84 22.13
C THR A 12 -8.22 40.76 21.10
N VAL A 13 -7.28 39.89 20.70
CA VAL A 13 -7.61 38.62 20.03
C VAL A 13 -7.01 37.44 20.81
N THR A 14 -7.30 37.37 22.11
CA THR A 14 -6.97 36.23 22.99
C THR A 14 -8.18 35.38 23.35
N ALA A 15 -9.34 35.61 22.72
CA ALA A 15 -10.56 34.86 23.00
C ALA A 15 -10.86 33.71 21.99
N ALA A 16 -9.95 33.39 21.07
CA ALA A 16 -10.12 32.29 20.12
C ALA A 16 -8.84 31.49 19.84
N SER A 17 -7.88 31.50 20.78
CA SER A 17 -6.70 30.63 20.76
C SER A 17 -6.89 29.51 21.77
N PRO A 18 -6.69 28.21 21.43
CA PRO A 18 -6.82 27.12 22.39
C PRO A 18 -5.70 27.10 23.45
N ILE A 19 -4.77 28.04 23.41
CA ILE A 19 -3.68 28.19 24.40
C ILE A 19 -4.02 29.36 25.33
N SER A 20 -5.13 29.24 26.07
CA SER A 20 -5.38 30.04 27.28
C SER A 20 -5.53 29.06 28.44
N ILE A 21 -4.41 28.75 29.06
CA ILE A 21 -4.29 27.88 30.23
C ILE A 21 -5.04 28.55 31.38
N ARG A 22 -6.28 28.14 31.65
CA ARG A 22 -6.76 28.13 33.02
C ARG A 22 -5.91 27.08 33.74
N GLN A 23 -5.22 27.48 34.80
CA GLN A 23 -4.48 26.59 35.69
C GLN A 23 -5.45 25.60 36.34
N ASN A 24 -5.79 24.53 35.61
CA ASN A 24 -6.50 23.40 36.14
C ASN A 24 -5.43 22.44 36.68
N PRO A 25 -5.37 22.15 37.99
CA PRO A 25 -4.46 21.13 38.53
C PRO A 25 -4.70 19.74 37.93
N ASP A 26 -5.84 19.53 37.27
CA ASP A 26 -6.12 18.33 36.49
C ASP A 26 -5.54 18.31 35.07
N ASP A 27 -4.93 19.42 34.62
CA ASP A 27 -4.25 19.53 33.33
C ASP A 27 -3.11 18.50 33.23
N ILE A 28 -3.10 17.77 32.13
CA ILE A 28 -2.12 16.73 31.83
C ILE A 28 -0.69 17.26 31.82
N PHE A 29 -0.51 18.54 31.43
CA PHE A 29 0.81 19.17 31.43
C PHE A 29 1.32 19.47 32.84
N ASN A 30 0.45 19.53 33.86
CA ASN A 30 0.85 19.81 35.24
C ASN A 30 0.98 18.54 36.08
N ASN A 31 0.64 17.37 35.52
CA ASN A 31 0.64 16.10 36.22
C ASN A 31 1.54 15.06 35.50
N LYS A 32 2.74 14.85 36.05
CA LYS A 32 3.73 13.87 35.55
C LYS A 32 3.13 12.49 35.34
N GLN A 33 2.31 12.01 36.27
CA GLN A 33 1.73 10.68 36.19
C GLN A 33 0.70 10.58 35.06
N LYS A 34 -0.15 11.59 34.88
CA LYS A 34 -1.11 11.62 33.76
C LYS A 34 -0.43 11.77 32.40
N LEU A 35 0.68 12.51 32.32
CA LEU A 35 1.42 12.67 31.06
C LEU A 35 2.13 11.37 30.66
N CYS A 36 2.70 10.65 31.62
CA CYS A 36 3.64 9.55 31.36
C CYS A 36 3.05 8.15 31.49
N LYS A 37 1.91 7.96 32.15
CA LYS A 37 1.36 6.63 32.48
C LYS A 37 -0.12 6.52 32.16
N GLY A 38 -0.60 5.28 32.07
CA GLY A 38 -2.03 4.97 31.88
C GLY A 38 -2.51 5.03 30.43
N TRP A 39 -1.59 5.13 29.47
CA TRP A 39 -1.88 5.05 28.05
C TRP A 39 -1.94 3.60 27.59
N ASP A 40 -2.92 3.30 26.73
CA ASP A 40 -2.98 2.03 26.03
C ASP A 40 -2.29 2.17 24.67
N LEU A 41 -1.06 1.72 24.57
CA LEU A 41 -0.29 1.76 23.31
C LEU A 41 -0.55 0.55 22.41
N ARG A 42 -1.39 -0.40 22.84
CA ARG A 42 -1.72 -1.59 22.05
C ARG A 42 -2.89 -1.35 21.12
N THR A 43 -3.65 -0.28 21.37
CA THR A 43 -4.83 0.06 20.57
C THR A 43 -4.64 1.37 19.83
N PRO A 44 -5.19 1.47 18.60
CA PRO A 44 -5.18 2.71 17.83
C PRO A 44 -5.87 3.87 18.56
N GLU A 45 -6.98 3.58 19.24
CA GLU A 45 -7.73 4.57 20.01
C GLU A 45 -6.90 5.10 21.18
N GLY A 46 -6.12 4.24 21.83
CA GLY A 46 -5.26 4.63 22.94
C GLY A 46 -4.09 5.52 22.50
N VAL A 47 -3.46 5.24 21.35
CA VAL A 47 -2.39 6.10 20.81
C VAL A 47 -2.90 7.43 20.27
N ASP A 48 -4.07 7.48 19.61
CA ASP A 48 -4.68 8.73 19.15
C ASP A 48 -5.08 9.63 20.32
N LYS A 49 -5.65 9.01 21.37
CA LYS A 49 -5.98 9.71 22.61
C LYS A 49 -4.73 10.28 23.27
N LEU A 50 -3.64 9.51 23.37
CA LEU A 50 -2.36 10.00 23.87
C LEU A 50 -1.87 11.18 23.04
N TRP A 51 -1.80 11.03 21.72
CA TRP A 51 -1.28 12.04 20.81
C TRP A 51 -2.03 13.37 20.91
N THR A 52 -3.36 13.27 21.01
CA THR A 52 -4.27 14.41 21.13
C THR A 52 -4.18 15.07 22.50
N ASP A 53 -4.32 14.29 23.58
CA ASP A 53 -4.37 14.82 24.94
C ASP A 53 -3.04 15.44 25.36
N THR A 54 -1.91 14.89 24.91
CA THR A 54 -0.58 15.43 25.18
C THR A 54 -0.21 16.60 24.26
N ALA A 55 -1.10 16.94 23.30
CA ALA A 55 -0.90 17.96 22.27
C ALA A 55 0.45 17.84 21.53
N ALA A 56 0.94 16.59 21.35
CA ALA A 56 2.24 16.33 20.75
C ALA A 56 2.32 16.88 19.32
N GLY A 57 1.32 16.60 18.48
CA GLY A 57 1.24 17.13 17.11
C GLY A 57 1.16 18.66 17.05
N VAL A 58 0.36 19.28 17.92
CA VAL A 58 0.22 20.75 17.98
C VAL A 58 1.54 21.42 18.37
N SER A 59 2.26 20.84 19.33
CA SER A 59 3.53 21.40 19.79
C SER A 59 4.64 21.19 18.78
N LEU A 60 4.64 20.07 18.07
CA LEU A 60 5.53 19.85 16.95
C LEU A 60 5.28 20.85 15.81
N GLU A 61 4.02 21.08 15.44
CA GLU A 61 3.65 22.08 14.43
C GLU A 61 4.14 23.48 14.83
N LEU A 62 3.90 23.88 16.08
CA LEU A 62 4.36 25.16 16.59
C LEU A 62 5.88 25.27 16.54
N PHE A 63 6.60 24.21 16.94
CA PHE A 63 8.05 24.16 16.88
C PHE A 63 8.56 24.31 15.43
N ILE A 64 8.06 23.49 14.51
CA ILE A 64 8.45 23.52 13.09
C ILE A 64 8.17 24.90 12.46
N LYS A 65 7.04 25.52 12.77
CA LYS A 65 6.70 26.85 12.24
C LYS A 65 7.57 27.98 12.79
N THR A 66 8.09 27.83 14.01
CA THR A 66 8.82 28.90 14.72
C THR A 66 10.33 28.78 14.58
N GLN A 67 10.87 27.60 14.27
CA GLN A 67 12.29 27.42 14.01
C GLN A 67 12.69 27.92 12.61
N TRP A 68 13.92 28.40 12.49
CA TRP A 68 14.44 29.02 11.27
C TRP A 68 14.69 28.03 10.12
N GLU A 69 14.88 26.74 10.41
CA GLU A 69 15.06 25.68 9.40
C GLU A 69 13.75 24.98 9.00
N HIS A 70 12.61 25.38 9.59
CA HIS A 70 11.30 24.77 9.36
C HIS A 70 11.29 23.24 9.50
N GLU A 71 11.06 22.48 8.42
CA GLU A 71 11.06 21.01 8.45
C GLU A 71 12.48 20.42 8.40
N HIS A 72 13.49 21.20 8.01
CA HIS A 72 14.86 20.70 7.89
C HIS A 72 15.49 20.46 9.26
N ALA A 73 16.18 19.31 9.40
CA ALA A 73 16.86 18.83 10.60
C ALA A 73 16.02 18.90 11.91
N TRP A 74 14.69 18.91 11.80
CA TRP A 74 13.81 19.28 12.90
C TRP A 74 13.94 18.36 14.12
N VAL A 75 14.23 17.06 13.95
CA VAL A 75 14.36 16.12 15.08
C VAL A 75 15.56 16.49 15.94
N LYS A 76 16.69 16.80 15.29
CA LYS A 76 17.91 17.25 15.96
C LYS A 76 17.68 18.62 16.60
N ASN A 77 17.07 19.55 15.88
CA ASN A 77 16.79 20.88 16.41
C ASN A 77 15.83 20.85 17.60
N LEU A 78 14.86 19.93 17.61
CA LEU A 78 13.97 19.73 18.74
C LEU A 78 14.74 19.18 19.96
N GLU A 79 15.65 18.22 19.74
CA GLU A 79 16.51 17.69 20.79
C GLU A 79 17.41 18.79 21.38
N ASP A 80 18.06 19.57 20.52
CA ASP A 80 18.90 20.71 20.91
C ASP A 80 18.09 21.78 21.65
N TYR A 81 16.86 22.09 21.19
CA TYR A 81 15.97 23.04 21.85
C TYR A 81 15.57 22.59 23.26
N VAL A 82 15.21 21.31 23.42
CA VAL A 82 14.80 20.75 24.72
C VAL A 82 15.99 20.68 25.68
N GLN A 83 17.18 20.31 25.18
CA GLN A 83 18.38 20.17 26.01
C GLN A 83 19.11 21.49 26.28
N SER A 84 18.74 22.58 25.61
CA SER A 84 19.52 23.84 25.56
C SER A 84 20.93 23.63 24.98
N GLY A 85 21.02 22.78 23.97
CA GLY A 85 22.25 22.35 23.29
C GLY A 85 22.65 20.91 23.64
N THR A 86 22.99 20.12 22.62
CA THR A 86 23.66 18.83 22.82
C THR A 86 25.18 19.04 22.87
N ASP A 87 25.90 18.37 23.77
CA ASP A 87 27.38 18.43 23.90
C ASP A 87 28.11 17.74 22.71
N GLY A 88 27.60 17.91 21.48
CA GLY A 88 28.11 17.28 20.27
C GLY A 88 27.68 15.81 20.07
N LYS A 89 26.84 15.26 20.94
CA LYS A 89 26.32 13.88 20.86
C LYS A 89 24.79 13.86 20.88
N SER A 90 24.19 14.26 19.77
CA SER A 90 22.74 14.18 19.54
C SER A 90 22.35 12.73 19.20
N GLY A 91 21.45 12.15 20.00
CA GLY A 91 20.90 10.82 19.72
C GLY A 91 19.86 10.83 18.59
N ALA A 92 19.42 12.01 18.16
CA ALA A 92 18.53 12.21 17.02
C ALA A 92 19.23 12.03 15.65
N SER A 93 20.57 12.13 15.58
CA SER A 93 21.31 12.13 14.31
C SER A 93 21.16 10.83 13.50
N GLY A 94 20.93 9.69 14.16
CA GLY A 94 20.68 8.40 13.51
C GLY A 94 19.22 8.16 13.10
N CYS A 95 18.27 9.00 13.52
CA CYS A 95 16.85 8.70 13.30
C CYS A 95 16.42 8.77 11.83
N GLY A 96 17.20 9.42 10.97
CA GLY A 96 16.91 9.50 9.53
C GLY A 96 17.57 8.43 8.67
N LEU A 97 18.29 7.47 9.27
CA LEU A 97 19.05 6.45 8.54
C LEU A 97 18.75 5.05 9.07
N LEU A 98 18.32 4.16 8.17
CA LEU A 98 18.17 2.75 8.51
C LEU A 98 19.54 2.12 8.83
N GLY A 99 19.55 1.16 9.75
CA GLY A 99 20.78 0.50 10.20
C GLY A 99 21.63 1.31 11.19
N THR A 100 21.14 2.46 11.66
CA THR A 100 21.77 3.26 12.72
C THR A 100 20.88 3.33 13.96
N ASP A 101 21.44 3.71 15.10
CA ASP A 101 20.68 3.86 16.34
C ASP A 101 19.89 5.18 16.34
N CYS A 102 18.56 5.07 16.46
CA CYS A 102 17.70 6.21 16.75
C CYS A 102 17.41 6.28 18.26
N ASN A 103 18.12 7.16 18.97
CA ASN A 103 17.99 7.29 20.41
C ASN A 103 17.94 8.76 20.87
N PRO A 104 16.97 9.55 20.38
CA PRO A 104 16.80 10.94 20.79
C PRO A 104 16.64 11.02 22.32
N MET A 105 17.21 12.06 22.91
CA MET A 105 17.26 12.30 24.36
C MET A 105 18.01 11.21 25.15
N GLY A 106 18.79 10.36 24.48
CA GLY A 106 19.58 9.29 25.13
C GLY A 106 18.73 8.21 25.82
N GLY A 107 17.46 8.07 25.44
CA GLY A 107 16.58 7.05 26.02
C GLY A 107 16.08 7.38 27.43
N ILE A 108 16.13 8.66 27.83
CA ILE A 108 15.53 9.14 29.08
C ILE A 108 14.06 8.71 29.21
N SER A 109 13.63 8.40 30.43
CA SER A 109 12.22 8.06 30.68
C SER A 109 11.32 9.30 30.58
N CYS A 110 10.02 9.10 30.38
CA CYS A 110 9.06 10.22 30.36
C CYS A 110 9.10 11.03 31.66
N GLU A 111 9.18 10.33 32.80
CA GLU A 111 9.18 10.97 34.12
C GLU A 111 10.45 11.80 34.33
N ASP A 112 11.61 11.25 33.94
CA ASP A 112 12.90 11.96 34.05
C ASP A 112 12.98 13.14 33.08
N GLN A 113 12.43 13.02 31.86
CA GLN A 113 12.34 14.14 30.92
C GLN A 113 11.42 15.23 31.45
N PHE A 114 10.28 14.85 32.05
CA PHE A 114 9.37 15.81 32.67
C PHE A 114 10.07 16.58 33.79
N ASP A 115 10.78 15.89 34.67
CA ASP A 115 11.47 16.52 35.80
C ASP A 115 12.64 17.40 35.34
N LYS A 116 13.39 16.96 34.32
CA LYS A 116 14.61 17.64 33.85
C LYS A 116 14.34 18.78 32.87
N TYR A 117 13.40 18.61 31.95
CA TYR A 117 13.16 19.50 30.82
C TYR A 117 11.73 20.06 30.76
N GLY A 118 10.85 19.66 31.67
CA GLY A 118 9.44 20.09 31.70
C GLY A 118 9.18 21.53 32.14
N GLN A 119 10.12 22.45 31.97
CA GLN A 119 9.88 23.89 32.24
C GLN A 119 9.04 24.56 31.14
N SER A 120 9.01 23.99 29.93
CA SER A 120 8.18 24.43 28.81
C SER A 120 7.23 23.32 28.36
N ILE A 121 6.14 23.69 27.67
CA ILE A 121 5.20 22.70 27.09
C ILE A 121 5.91 21.77 26.12
N ILE A 122 6.74 22.33 25.22
CA ILE A 122 7.56 21.58 24.27
C ILE A 122 8.51 20.62 24.99
N GLY A 123 9.13 21.04 26.09
CA GLY A 123 9.99 20.16 26.90
C GLY A 123 9.24 18.97 27.49
N LYS A 124 7.98 19.17 27.92
CA LYS A 124 7.13 18.11 28.47
C LYS A 124 6.67 17.11 27.40
N ASN A 125 6.11 17.59 26.29
CA ASN A 125 5.44 16.71 25.32
C ASN A 125 6.32 16.21 24.17
N SER A 126 7.50 16.81 23.95
CA SER A 126 8.47 16.29 22.97
C SER A 126 8.87 14.85 23.23
N TYR A 127 8.74 14.33 24.46
CA TYR A 127 8.93 12.91 24.77
C TYR A 127 8.12 12.02 23.82
N TRP A 128 6.83 12.29 23.68
CA TRP A 128 5.95 11.48 22.83
C TRP A 128 6.23 11.66 21.34
N THR A 129 6.68 12.85 20.93
CA THR A 129 7.21 13.05 19.58
C THR A 129 8.46 12.18 19.34
N PHE A 130 9.41 12.17 20.27
CA PHE A 130 10.61 11.34 20.15
C PHE A 130 10.29 9.83 20.17
N GLN A 131 9.35 9.38 20.99
CA GLN A 131 8.90 7.98 20.95
C GLN A 131 8.27 7.63 19.59
N ALA A 132 7.49 8.54 18.99
CA ALA A 132 6.93 8.31 17.67
C ALA A 132 8.03 8.21 16.60
N ILE A 133 9.10 9.01 16.69
CA ILE A 133 10.26 8.88 15.78
C ILE A 133 10.99 7.55 15.98
N LYS A 134 11.20 7.12 17.22
CA LYS A 134 11.79 5.81 17.52
C LYS A 134 10.94 4.66 16.96
N GLY A 135 9.62 4.73 17.15
CA GLY A 135 8.69 3.74 16.62
C GLY A 135 8.65 3.72 15.10
N MET A 136 8.70 4.89 14.44
CA MET A 136 8.81 4.99 12.98
C MET A 136 10.10 4.34 12.48
N HIS A 137 11.25 4.69 13.09
CA HIS A 137 12.55 4.11 12.76
C HIS A 137 12.55 2.59 12.92
N GLY A 138 12.08 2.07 14.06
CA GLY A 138 12.00 0.63 14.32
C GLY A 138 11.10 -0.11 13.34
N LYS A 139 9.90 0.40 13.06
CA LYS A 139 8.96 -0.21 12.12
C LYS A 139 9.49 -0.21 10.69
N PHE A 140 10.15 0.87 10.25
CA PHE A 140 10.75 0.94 8.92
C PHE A 140 11.99 0.05 8.80
N ALA A 141 12.80 -0.08 9.86
CA ALA A 141 13.91 -1.02 9.90
C ALA A 141 13.44 -2.48 9.78
N GLU A 142 12.37 -2.87 10.47
CA GLU A 142 11.81 -4.22 10.36
C GLU A 142 11.21 -4.49 8.96
N LEU A 143 10.50 -3.50 8.39
CA LEU A 143 10.01 -3.61 7.01
C LEU A 143 11.15 -3.75 6.00
N HIS A 144 12.18 -2.91 6.11
CA HIS A 144 13.36 -2.97 5.28
C HIS A 144 14.02 -4.36 5.35
N ARG A 145 14.16 -4.91 6.56
CA ARG A 145 14.69 -6.26 6.79
C ARG A 145 13.83 -7.35 6.13
N GLN A 146 12.50 -7.24 6.20
CA GLN A 146 11.61 -8.22 5.58
C GLN A 146 11.60 -8.12 4.04
N LEU A 147 11.58 -6.90 3.48
CA LEU A 147 11.58 -6.66 2.03
C LEU A 147 12.90 -7.10 1.36
N THR A 148 14.02 -6.95 2.07
CA THR A 148 15.34 -7.36 1.56
C THR A 148 15.65 -8.84 1.80
N SER A 149 14.77 -9.57 2.48
CA SER A 149 14.96 -11.00 2.76
C SER A 149 14.79 -11.85 1.49
N GLU A 150 15.76 -12.72 1.22
CA GLU A 150 15.69 -13.71 0.14
C GLU A 150 14.47 -14.63 0.29
N THR A 151 14.07 -14.93 1.53
CA THR A 151 12.89 -15.76 1.84
C THR A 151 11.59 -15.18 1.29
N LEU A 152 11.49 -13.84 1.16
CA LEU A 152 10.30 -13.20 0.60
C LEU A 152 10.15 -13.53 -0.89
N ILE A 153 11.25 -13.51 -1.63
CA ILE A 153 11.29 -13.81 -3.07
C ILE A 153 11.06 -15.30 -3.30
N GLU A 154 11.70 -16.16 -2.51
CA GLU A 154 11.48 -17.61 -2.56
C GLU A 154 10.04 -17.99 -2.20
N GLY A 155 9.45 -17.31 -1.22
CA GLY A 155 8.08 -17.50 -0.76
C GLY A 155 7.02 -17.24 -1.84
N LEU A 156 7.34 -16.44 -2.86
CA LEU A 156 6.45 -16.22 -4.01
C LEU A 156 6.30 -17.46 -4.90
N LYS A 157 7.22 -18.43 -4.81
CA LYS A 157 7.18 -19.70 -5.57
C LYS A 157 7.14 -19.52 -7.09
N ILE A 158 7.79 -18.48 -7.61
CA ILE A 158 7.80 -18.14 -9.05
C ILE A 158 8.29 -19.34 -9.90
N ASP A 159 9.39 -19.98 -9.47
CA ASP A 159 9.97 -21.13 -10.18
C ASP A 159 8.98 -22.33 -10.22
N GLN A 160 8.24 -22.55 -9.14
CA GLN A 160 7.20 -23.58 -9.09
C GLN A 160 6.00 -23.23 -9.98
N MET A 161 5.57 -21.96 -10.01
CA MET A 161 4.48 -21.53 -10.90
C MET A 161 4.85 -21.73 -12.37
N LEU A 162 6.07 -21.36 -12.77
CA LEU A 162 6.57 -21.57 -14.12
C LEU A 162 6.50 -23.04 -14.51
N SER A 163 6.93 -23.93 -13.60
CA SER A 163 6.82 -25.38 -13.77
C SER A 163 5.37 -25.88 -13.82
N ASP A 164 4.50 -25.37 -12.95
CA ASP A 164 3.12 -25.84 -12.79
C ASP A 164 2.26 -25.55 -14.02
N PHE A 165 2.47 -24.39 -14.65
CA PHE A 165 1.67 -23.93 -15.78
C PHE A 165 2.41 -24.03 -17.12
N GLY A 166 3.72 -24.26 -17.13
CA GLY A 166 4.54 -24.28 -18.35
C GLY A 166 4.72 -22.89 -18.96
N GLY A 167 4.84 -21.86 -18.11
CA GLY A 167 5.06 -20.47 -18.54
C GLY A 167 6.53 -20.18 -18.85
N ILE A 168 6.77 -19.04 -19.49
CA ILE A 168 8.12 -18.58 -19.85
C ILE A 168 8.62 -17.64 -18.75
N ASP A 169 9.87 -17.84 -18.28
CA ASP A 169 10.52 -16.94 -17.33
C ASP A 169 11.04 -15.67 -18.02
N GLN A 170 10.12 -14.81 -18.43
CA GLN A 170 10.42 -13.50 -18.98
C GLN A 170 9.53 -12.46 -18.30
N ALA A 171 10.12 -11.35 -17.88
CA ALA A 171 9.37 -10.22 -17.34
C ALA A 171 8.47 -9.63 -18.44
N PRO A 172 7.13 -9.63 -18.30
CA PRO A 172 6.26 -9.05 -19.31
C PRO A 172 6.55 -7.57 -19.51
N SER A 173 6.45 -7.05 -20.74
CA SER A 173 6.56 -5.61 -20.99
C SER A 173 5.47 -4.80 -20.27
N SER A 174 4.29 -5.40 -20.07
CA SER A 174 3.14 -4.89 -19.30
C SER A 174 3.34 -4.86 -17.79
N MET A 175 4.42 -5.48 -17.28
CA MET A 175 4.77 -5.52 -15.86
C MET A 175 4.94 -4.13 -15.25
N ARG A 176 5.28 -3.13 -16.09
CA ARG A 176 5.34 -1.71 -15.73
C ARG A 176 4.05 -1.15 -15.14
N GLY A 177 2.88 -1.61 -15.58
CA GLY A 177 1.58 -1.08 -15.12
C GLY A 177 1.01 -1.80 -13.91
N TRP A 178 1.23 -3.12 -13.79
CA TRP A 178 0.58 -3.91 -12.75
C TRP A 178 1.42 -4.15 -11.51
N LEU A 179 2.76 -4.11 -11.59
CA LEU A 179 3.63 -4.21 -10.40
C LEU A 179 3.28 -3.13 -9.38
N PRO A 180 3.21 -1.83 -9.79
CA PRO A 180 2.74 -0.78 -8.91
C PRO A 180 1.38 -1.05 -8.26
N THR A 181 0.47 -1.58 -9.06
CA THR A 181 -0.91 -1.83 -8.67
C THR A 181 -1.05 -3.01 -7.71
N SER A 182 -0.20 -4.03 -7.82
CA SER A 182 -0.22 -5.22 -6.93
C SER A 182 0.08 -4.83 -5.48
N SER A 183 1.01 -3.89 -5.30
CA SER A 183 1.37 -3.36 -3.99
C SER A 183 0.30 -2.42 -3.43
N TYR A 184 -0.35 -1.63 -4.29
CA TYR A 184 -1.50 -0.82 -3.91
C TYR A 184 -2.63 -1.72 -3.37
N ILE A 185 -2.94 -2.81 -4.06
CA ILE A 185 -3.97 -3.78 -3.65
C ILE A 185 -3.64 -4.40 -2.29
N GLY A 186 -2.38 -4.77 -2.05
CA GLY A 186 -1.96 -5.32 -0.76
C GLY A 186 -2.15 -4.36 0.42
N ALA A 187 -1.87 -3.06 0.21
CA ALA A 187 -2.10 -2.03 1.22
C ALA A 187 -3.58 -1.65 1.37
N ALA A 188 -4.32 -1.62 0.26
CA ALA A 188 -5.76 -1.32 0.24
C ALA A 188 -6.62 -2.46 0.82
N LEU A 189 -6.15 -3.72 0.75
CA LEU A 189 -6.81 -4.89 1.32
C LEU A 189 -6.44 -5.14 2.79
N GLY A 190 -5.40 -4.49 3.33
CA GLY A 190 -5.11 -4.53 4.76
C GLY A 190 -6.27 -3.97 5.62
N GLY A 191 -7.14 -3.15 5.04
CA GLY A 191 -8.34 -2.60 5.69
C GLY A 191 -9.48 -3.60 5.93
N PHE A 192 -9.32 -4.88 5.55
CA PHE A 192 -10.36 -5.92 5.71
C PHE A 192 -10.05 -6.99 6.75
N ILE A 193 -9.09 -6.79 7.65
CA ILE A 193 -8.97 -7.64 8.85
C ILE A 193 -10.23 -7.38 9.71
N PRO A 194 -11.10 -8.38 9.98
CA PRO A 194 -12.28 -8.15 10.81
C PRO A 194 -11.85 -7.66 12.20
N GLY A 195 -12.34 -6.49 12.63
CA GLY A 195 -12.04 -5.91 13.95
C GLY A 195 -11.02 -4.76 13.95
N VAL A 196 -10.50 -4.32 12.80
CA VAL A 196 -9.58 -3.16 12.76
C VAL A 196 -10.32 -1.84 12.51
N GLY A 197 -10.27 -0.92 13.48
CA GLY A 197 -10.93 0.39 13.42
C GLY A 197 -10.32 1.37 12.41
N PRO A 198 -10.95 2.53 12.18
CA PRO A 198 -10.57 3.54 11.18
C PRO A 198 -9.17 4.18 11.34
N LEU A 199 -8.45 3.89 12.43
CA LEU A 199 -7.05 4.32 12.61
C LEU A 199 -6.02 3.24 12.25
N ILE A 200 -6.37 1.95 12.26
CA ILE A 200 -5.48 0.90 11.72
C ILE A 200 -5.42 1.02 10.19
N SER A 201 -6.53 1.43 9.57
CA SER A 201 -6.50 1.85 8.16
C SER A 201 -5.57 3.03 7.93
N ALA A 202 -5.35 3.92 8.90
CA ALA A 202 -4.42 5.05 8.76
C ALA A 202 -2.95 4.59 8.79
N GLY A 203 -2.58 3.67 9.68
CA GLY A 203 -1.27 3.03 9.69
C GLY A 203 -0.95 2.23 8.43
N LEU A 204 -1.93 1.45 7.97
CA LEU A 204 -1.90 0.76 6.69
C LEU A 204 -1.93 1.72 5.50
N SER A 205 -2.51 2.91 5.64
CA SER A 205 -2.47 3.98 4.63
C SER A 205 -1.14 4.71 4.60
N ILE A 206 -0.41 4.83 5.71
CA ILE A 206 0.98 5.29 5.70
C ILE A 206 1.83 4.28 4.95
N PHE A 207 1.76 3.00 5.31
CA PHE A 207 2.51 1.95 4.62
C PHE A 207 2.09 1.85 3.16
N GLY A 208 0.79 1.90 2.88
CA GLY A 208 0.23 1.95 1.54
C GLY A 208 0.61 3.20 0.77
N GLY A 209 0.75 4.34 1.43
CA GLY A 209 1.19 5.63 0.86
C GLY A 209 2.67 5.62 0.53
N VAL A 210 3.52 5.12 1.43
CA VAL A 210 4.96 4.94 1.20
C VAL A 210 5.16 3.97 0.04
N MET A 211 4.50 2.82 0.11
CA MET A 211 4.57 1.79 -0.92
C MET A 211 4.01 2.31 -2.25
N SER A 212 2.81 2.88 -2.29
CA SER A 212 2.26 3.48 -3.52
C SER A 212 3.14 4.59 -4.09
N GLY A 213 3.86 5.35 -3.25
CA GLY A 213 4.88 6.31 -3.68
C GLY A 213 6.06 5.67 -4.42
N VAL A 214 6.53 4.48 -4.02
CA VAL A 214 7.51 3.66 -4.76
C VAL A 214 6.99 3.33 -6.16
N PHE A 215 5.69 3.06 -6.22
CA PHE A 215 5.06 2.33 -7.30
C PHE A 215 4.45 3.25 -8.36
N LEU A 216 3.92 4.40 -7.95
CA LEU A 216 3.31 5.39 -8.83
C LEU A 216 4.35 6.39 -9.38
N ASN A 217 5.41 6.68 -8.61
CA ASN A 217 6.43 7.67 -9.00
C ASN A 217 7.75 7.00 -9.36
N ASN A 218 7.97 6.82 -10.67
CA ASN A 218 9.30 6.77 -11.29
C ASN A 218 10.27 5.62 -10.95
N VAL A 219 9.82 4.46 -10.49
CA VAL A 219 10.62 3.26 -10.74
C VAL A 219 10.40 2.90 -12.20
N LYS A 220 11.25 3.42 -13.11
CA LYS A 220 11.51 2.70 -14.36
C LYS A 220 12.05 1.35 -13.90
N PRO A 221 11.30 0.24 -14.03
CA PRO A 221 11.87 -1.04 -13.65
C PRO A 221 13.12 -1.19 -14.49
N SER A 222 14.27 -1.32 -13.82
CA SER A 222 15.50 -1.69 -14.51
C SER A 222 15.15 -2.91 -15.38
N PRO A 223 15.49 -2.90 -16.68
CA PRO A 223 15.16 -4.03 -17.55
C PRO A 223 15.65 -5.32 -16.88
N ALA A 224 14.68 -6.13 -16.45
CA ALA A 224 14.94 -7.37 -15.75
C ALA A 224 14.70 -8.51 -16.74
N PRO A 225 15.66 -9.43 -16.91
CA PRO A 225 15.52 -10.52 -17.88
C PRO A 225 14.49 -11.57 -17.44
N THR A 226 14.25 -11.71 -16.14
CA THR A 226 13.38 -12.74 -15.54
C THR A 226 12.34 -12.14 -14.61
N LEU A 227 11.25 -12.88 -14.37
CA LEU A 227 10.16 -12.46 -13.49
C LEU A 227 10.65 -12.35 -12.04
N LYS A 228 11.49 -13.30 -11.60
CA LYS A 228 12.11 -13.30 -10.27
C LYS A 228 13.01 -12.07 -10.05
N ALA A 229 13.84 -11.70 -11.03
CA ALA A 229 14.68 -10.51 -10.94
C ALA A 229 13.86 -9.21 -10.91
N ALA A 230 12.76 -9.15 -11.68
CA ALA A 230 11.87 -8.00 -11.68
C ALA A 230 11.20 -7.79 -10.32
N VAL A 231 10.76 -8.86 -9.66
CA VAL A 231 10.19 -8.80 -8.32
C VAL A 231 11.25 -8.48 -7.26
N ALA A 232 12.47 -9.03 -7.37
CA ALA A 232 13.57 -8.67 -6.47
C ALA A 232 13.91 -7.17 -6.55
N ASN A 233 13.95 -6.61 -7.76
CA ASN A 233 14.14 -5.17 -7.97
C ASN A 233 13.00 -4.34 -7.37
N LEU A 234 11.76 -4.85 -7.40
CA LEU A 234 10.61 -4.21 -6.78
C LEU A 234 10.79 -4.08 -5.27
N PHE A 235 11.13 -5.17 -4.59
CA PHE A 235 11.31 -5.14 -3.14
C PHE A 235 12.51 -4.29 -2.72
N ARG A 236 13.59 -4.27 -3.52
CA ARG A 236 14.71 -3.34 -3.29
C ARG A 236 14.27 -1.88 -3.41
N ALA A 237 13.54 -1.51 -4.46
CA ALA A 237 13.04 -0.14 -4.62
C ALA A 237 12.08 0.28 -3.49
N ALA A 238 11.25 -0.66 -3.00
CA ALA A 238 10.40 -0.43 -1.84
C ALA A 238 11.22 -0.16 -0.56
N SER A 239 12.27 -0.96 -0.36
CA SER A 239 13.24 -0.78 0.71
C SER A 239 13.94 0.59 0.64
N ASP A 240 14.38 1.01 -0.55
CA ASP A 240 15.05 2.30 -0.74
C ASP A 240 14.10 3.48 -0.44
N ARG A 241 12.81 3.35 -0.79
CA ARG A 241 11.81 4.38 -0.47
C ARG A 241 11.47 4.47 1.01
N LEU A 242 11.56 3.37 1.76
CA LEU A 242 11.42 3.40 3.21
C LEU A 242 12.54 4.23 3.82
N ASP A 243 13.79 4.04 3.35
CA ASP A 243 14.93 4.85 3.76
C ASP A 243 14.74 6.33 3.41
N ASP A 244 14.32 6.63 2.18
CA ASP A 244 14.02 8.01 1.75
C ASP A 244 12.89 8.65 2.58
N THR A 245 11.82 7.90 2.85
CA THR A 245 10.69 8.42 3.64
C THR A 245 11.14 8.69 5.07
N LEU A 246 11.92 7.79 5.68
CA LEU A 246 12.49 7.99 7.02
C LEU A 246 13.36 9.25 7.06
N ARG A 247 14.26 9.38 6.09
CA ARG A 247 15.12 10.55 5.92
C ARG A 247 14.30 11.83 5.82
N ILE A 248 13.31 11.88 4.93
CA ILE A 248 12.47 13.08 4.74
C ILE A 248 11.66 13.38 6.01
N ALA A 249 10.99 12.39 6.60
CA ALA A 249 10.14 12.55 7.79
C ALA A 249 10.91 13.05 9.01
N THR A 250 12.21 12.77 9.08
CA THR A 250 13.10 13.22 10.17
C THR A 250 13.90 14.50 9.85
N GLY A 251 13.56 15.17 8.74
CA GLY A 251 14.08 16.49 8.38
C GLY A 251 15.26 16.50 7.41
N GLY A 252 15.54 15.38 6.75
CA GLY A 252 16.55 15.28 5.69
C GLY A 252 16.01 15.60 4.29
N GLY A 253 14.78 16.12 4.16
CA GLY A 253 14.19 16.46 2.86
C GLY A 253 14.93 17.61 2.17
N ARG A 254 15.17 17.46 0.86
CA ARG A 254 16.03 18.38 0.08
C ARG A 254 15.26 19.57 -0.50
N ASN A 255 13.95 19.47 -0.59
CA ASN A 255 13.05 20.49 -1.15
C ASN A 255 11.61 20.23 -0.68
N GLN A 256 10.71 21.18 -0.94
CA GLN A 256 9.31 21.08 -0.51
C GLN A 256 8.56 19.91 -1.18
N ASP A 257 8.94 19.53 -2.40
CA ASP A 257 8.30 18.43 -3.12
C ASP A 257 8.55 17.08 -2.43
N GLU A 258 9.76 16.87 -1.89
CA GLU A 258 10.07 15.71 -1.06
C GLU A 258 9.15 15.66 0.18
N TYR A 259 8.98 16.77 0.89
CA TYR A 259 8.07 16.83 2.04
C TYR A 259 6.60 16.64 1.64
N ASN A 260 6.16 17.23 0.53
CA ASN A 260 4.81 17.05 -0.01
C ASN A 260 4.51 15.61 -0.43
N SER A 261 5.54 14.78 -0.62
CA SER A 261 5.40 13.35 -0.92
C SER A 261 5.18 12.47 0.32
N LEU A 262 5.28 13.03 1.53
CA LEU A 262 5.00 12.28 2.76
C LEU A 262 3.50 11.94 2.85
N PRO A 263 3.15 10.71 3.27
CA PRO A 263 1.76 10.31 3.45
C PRO A 263 1.11 11.07 4.61
N ALA A 264 -0.17 11.40 4.46
CA ALA A 264 -1.00 12.02 5.49
C ALA A 264 -2.08 11.03 5.98
N PRO A 265 -1.85 10.30 7.09
CA PRO A 265 -2.76 9.27 7.61
C PRO A 265 -4.16 9.79 8.00
N LYS A 266 -4.27 11.05 8.39
CA LYS A 266 -5.46 11.64 9.01
C LYS A 266 -5.69 13.01 8.39
N GLU A 267 -6.95 13.33 8.09
CA GLU A 267 -7.31 14.70 7.73
C GLU A 267 -7.12 15.62 8.94
N ASP A 268 -6.51 16.76 8.71
CA ASP A 268 -6.20 17.75 9.74
C ASP A 268 -6.00 19.14 9.15
N ASN A 269 -5.79 20.10 10.07
CA ASN A 269 -5.49 21.49 9.76
C ASN A 269 -4.01 21.85 10.01
N PHE A 270 -3.10 20.87 10.10
CA PHE A 270 -1.67 21.14 10.18
C PHE A 270 -1.16 21.63 8.82
N ASP A 271 -0.14 22.49 8.81
CA ASP A 271 0.48 22.91 7.55
C ASP A 271 1.70 22.04 7.22
N SER A 272 2.50 21.68 8.23
CA SER A 272 3.69 20.84 8.06
C SER A 272 3.33 19.43 7.60
N LYS A 273 4.03 18.95 6.58
CA LYS A 273 3.84 17.61 6.02
C LYS A 273 4.39 16.54 6.96
N VAL A 274 5.47 16.86 7.67
CA VAL A 274 6.01 16.00 8.74
C VAL A 274 4.97 15.80 9.84
N VAL A 275 4.30 16.87 10.29
CA VAL A 275 3.30 16.77 11.36
C VAL A 275 2.10 15.96 10.90
N LYS A 276 1.63 16.18 9.66
CA LYS A 276 0.56 15.36 9.07
C LYS A 276 0.90 13.88 9.09
N MET A 277 2.13 13.52 8.70
CA MET A 277 2.59 12.13 8.70
C MET A 277 2.60 11.48 10.08
N LEU A 278 2.99 12.23 11.12
CA LEU A 278 3.04 11.74 12.51
C LEU A 278 1.68 11.83 13.22
N ASN A 279 0.68 12.45 12.59
CA ASN A 279 -0.60 12.74 13.22
C ASN A 279 -1.33 11.47 13.66
N GLY A 280 -2.05 11.56 14.78
CA GLY A 280 -2.73 10.43 15.42
C GLY A 280 -1.79 9.47 16.18
N GLY A 281 -0.49 9.75 16.23
CA GLY A 281 0.46 8.98 17.04
C GLY A 281 0.64 7.54 16.61
N TRP A 282 0.34 7.18 15.35
CA TRP A 282 0.39 5.80 14.84
C TRP A 282 1.71 5.09 15.16
N PHE A 283 2.84 5.80 15.07
CA PHE A 283 4.15 5.21 15.33
C PHE A 283 4.40 4.89 16.81
N LEU A 284 3.53 5.34 17.72
CA LEU A 284 3.53 4.96 19.14
C LEU A 284 2.82 3.64 19.41
N LEU A 285 2.09 3.09 18.42
CA LEU A 285 1.49 1.79 18.57
C LEU A 285 2.61 0.80 18.86
N ASP A 286 2.45 0.00 19.92
CA ASP A 286 3.40 -1.04 20.32
C ASP A 286 3.83 -1.84 19.09
N ASP A 287 5.06 -2.36 19.11
CA ASP A 287 5.62 -3.13 18.01
C ASP A 287 4.89 -4.47 17.82
N ASP A 288 3.68 -4.38 17.27
CA ASP A 288 2.91 -5.51 16.85
C ASP A 288 3.44 -5.92 15.48
N ILE A 289 4.56 -6.65 15.53
CA ILE A 289 5.20 -7.28 14.37
C ILE A 289 4.16 -8.08 13.57
N GLU A 290 3.08 -8.55 14.20
CA GLU A 290 1.98 -9.24 13.51
C GLU A 290 1.26 -8.34 12.50
N ILE A 291 1.05 -7.05 12.77
CA ILE A 291 0.40 -6.12 11.84
C ILE A 291 1.31 -5.88 10.63
N VAL A 292 2.60 -5.63 10.85
CA VAL A 292 3.59 -5.45 9.79
C VAL A 292 3.69 -6.72 8.93
N ARG A 293 3.77 -7.89 9.57
CA ARG A 293 3.81 -9.19 8.89
C ARG A 293 2.52 -9.48 8.12
N SER A 294 1.35 -9.20 8.70
CA SER A 294 0.05 -9.39 8.05
C SER A 294 -0.08 -8.51 6.80
N THR A 295 0.36 -7.26 6.88
CA THR A 295 0.38 -6.32 5.75
C THR A 295 1.29 -6.80 4.63
N LEU A 296 2.52 -7.21 4.98
CA LEU A 296 3.45 -7.77 4.01
C LEU A 296 2.93 -9.07 3.39
N ASN A 297 2.33 -9.96 4.18
CA ASN A 297 1.71 -11.18 3.68
C ASN A 297 0.57 -10.86 2.70
N SER A 298 -0.26 -9.85 2.97
CA SER A 298 -1.29 -9.38 2.04
C SER A 298 -0.69 -8.92 0.71
N ILE A 299 0.36 -8.10 0.74
CA ILE A 299 1.07 -7.64 -0.46
C ILE A 299 1.66 -8.83 -1.24
N VAL A 300 2.36 -9.73 -0.55
CA VAL A 300 2.97 -10.93 -1.14
C VAL A 300 1.92 -11.83 -1.79
N ASN A 301 0.79 -12.06 -1.12
CA ASN A 301 -0.30 -12.90 -1.65
C ASN A 301 -0.92 -12.30 -2.91
N ASN A 302 -1.15 -10.99 -2.94
CA ASN A 302 -1.69 -10.32 -4.13
C ASN A 302 -0.70 -10.29 -5.29
N LEU A 303 0.58 -10.06 -4.99
CA LEU A 303 1.66 -10.17 -5.96
C LEU A 303 1.75 -11.60 -6.50
N GLN A 304 1.64 -12.61 -5.64
CA GLN A 304 1.62 -14.03 -6.00
C GLN A 304 0.48 -14.34 -6.97
N ARG A 305 -0.75 -13.90 -6.68
CA ARG A 305 -1.93 -14.05 -7.55
C ARG A 305 -1.73 -13.41 -8.92
N LYS A 306 -1.07 -12.26 -8.97
CA LYS A 306 -0.80 -11.57 -10.24
C LYS A 306 0.31 -12.23 -11.05
N ILE A 307 1.40 -12.64 -10.39
CA ILE A 307 2.48 -13.41 -11.00
C ILE A 307 1.93 -14.70 -11.63
N VAL A 308 1.12 -15.47 -10.88
CA VAL A 308 0.55 -16.70 -11.45
C VAL A 308 -0.35 -16.41 -12.65
N ASN A 309 -1.13 -15.33 -12.64
CA ASN A 309 -1.90 -14.91 -13.81
C ASN A 309 -1.00 -14.64 -15.04
N GLU A 310 0.10 -13.91 -14.87
CA GLU A 310 1.04 -13.63 -15.98
C GLU A 310 1.73 -14.90 -16.48
N VAL A 311 2.09 -15.82 -15.58
CA VAL A 311 2.63 -17.14 -15.93
C VAL A 311 1.59 -17.96 -16.71
N MET A 312 0.34 -17.95 -16.29
CA MET A 312 -0.75 -18.62 -17.01
C MET A 312 -0.93 -18.02 -18.41
N VAL A 313 -0.95 -16.69 -18.54
CA VAL A 313 -1.06 -16.00 -19.84
C VAL A 313 0.10 -16.38 -20.77
N SER A 314 1.34 -16.37 -20.27
CA SER A 314 2.54 -16.70 -21.06
C SER A 314 2.58 -18.16 -21.47
N SER A 315 1.97 -19.05 -20.69
CA SER A 315 1.82 -20.47 -21.00
C SER A 315 0.74 -20.78 -22.07
N GLY A 316 0.03 -19.75 -22.56
CA GLY A 316 -1.03 -19.90 -23.55
C GLY A 316 -2.41 -20.17 -22.96
N LEU A 317 -2.59 -20.08 -21.64
CA LEU A 317 -3.93 -20.21 -21.03
C LEU A 317 -4.80 -19.00 -21.33
N ARG A 318 -6.08 -19.25 -21.58
CA ARG A 318 -7.11 -18.26 -21.92
C ARG A 318 -8.42 -18.61 -21.24
N LEU A 319 -9.12 -17.60 -20.76
CA LEU A 319 -10.48 -17.77 -20.26
C LEU A 319 -11.41 -17.81 -21.49
N VAL A 320 -12.26 -18.82 -21.60
CA VAL A 320 -13.11 -19.00 -22.78
C VAL A 320 -14.55 -19.30 -22.41
N SER A 321 -15.46 -18.88 -23.28
CA SER A 321 -16.86 -19.31 -23.28
C SER A 321 -17.19 -19.95 -24.64
N ASP A 322 -17.66 -21.20 -24.59
CA ASP A 322 -18.17 -21.90 -25.77
C ASP A 322 -19.69 -21.71 -25.84
N LYS A 323 -20.11 -20.74 -26.66
CA LYS A 323 -21.54 -20.38 -26.83
C LYS A 323 -22.38 -21.52 -27.42
N THR A 324 -21.75 -22.51 -28.04
CA THR A 324 -22.45 -23.60 -28.75
C THR A 324 -22.61 -24.86 -27.90
N ARG A 325 -21.71 -25.08 -26.95
CA ARG A 325 -21.64 -26.29 -26.12
C ARG A 325 -22.46 -26.22 -24.83
N PHE A 326 -22.51 -25.06 -24.17
CA PHE A 326 -23.19 -24.89 -22.88
C PHE A 326 -24.32 -23.87 -23.03
N LYS A 327 -25.56 -24.35 -23.04
CA LYS A 327 -26.78 -23.54 -23.21
C LYS A 327 -27.50 -23.27 -21.91
N THR A 328 -27.24 -24.08 -20.87
CA THR A 328 -27.89 -23.96 -19.57
C THR A 328 -26.88 -24.02 -18.43
N ARG A 329 -27.29 -23.51 -17.26
CA ARG A 329 -26.48 -23.56 -16.02
C ARG A 329 -26.15 -25.00 -15.62
N ASP A 330 -27.08 -25.93 -15.77
CA ASP A 330 -26.91 -27.34 -15.41
C ASP A 330 -25.87 -28.06 -16.30
N GLU A 331 -25.71 -27.60 -17.54
CA GLU A 331 -24.66 -28.08 -18.45
C GLU A 331 -23.27 -27.52 -18.08
N CYS A 332 -23.22 -26.37 -17.38
CA CYS A 332 -22.00 -25.73 -16.92
C CYS A 332 -21.49 -26.33 -15.59
N THR A 333 -21.35 -27.64 -15.56
CA THR A 333 -20.90 -28.39 -14.38
C THR A 333 -19.50 -28.98 -14.59
N GLY A 334 -18.79 -29.16 -13.48
CA GLY A 334 -17.42 -29.66 -13.46
C GLY A 334 -16.41 -28.66 -12.89
N LYS A 335 -15.23 -29.16 -12.53
CA LYS A 335 -14.18 -28.35 -11.89
C LYS A 335 -13.76 -27.21 -12.82
N GLY A 336 -13.61 -26.01 -12.25
CA GLY A 336 -13.14 -24.85 -13.00
C GLY A 336 -14.14 -24.16 -13.92
N LYS A 337 -15.33 -24.73 -14.13
CA LYS A 337 -16.39 -24.09 -14.91
C LYS A 337 -17.22 -23.18 -14.02
N ARG A 338 -17.59 -22.00 -14.53
CA ARG A 338 -18.46 -21.05 -13.83
C ARG A 338 -19.46 -20.46 -14.79
N TRP A 339 -20.73 -20.49 -14.41
CA TRP A 339 -21.81 -19.81 -15.12
C TRP A 339 -21.89 -18.38 -14.62
N LEU A 340 -21.48 -17.41 -15.45
CA LEU A 340 -21.33 -16.02 -15.05
C LEU A 340 -22.08 -15.08 -15.99
N PRO A 341 -22.68 -14.00 -15.46
CA PRO A 341 -23.28 -12.96 -16.28
C PRO A 341 -22.21 -12.14 -16.99
N LEU A 342 -22.47 -11.78 -18.25
CA LEU A 342 -21.69 -10.81 -19.02
C LEU A 342 -22.29 -9.40 -18.88
N HIS A 343 -23.62 -9.31 -19.02
CA HIS A 343 -24.47 -8.12 -18.90
C HIS A 343 -25.87 -8.53 -18.39
N ASP A 344 -26.77 -7.56 -18.13
CA ASP A 344 -28.16 -7.83 -17.76
C ASP A 344 -28.86 -8.74 -18.79
N GLY A 345 -29.05 -10.01 -18.43
CA GLY A 345 -29.79 -11.01 -19.22
C GLY A 345 -28.95 -11.98 -20.05
N GLU A 346 -27.62 -11.83 -20.11
CA GLU A 346 -26.73 -12.76 -20.82
C GLU A 346 -25.78 -13.48 -19.85
N GLU A 347 -25.96 -14.79 -19.68
CA GLU A 347 -25.10 -15.64 -18.87
C GLU A 347 -24.39 -16.70 -19.73
N HIS A 348 -23.13 -16.98 -19.40
CA HIS A 348 -22.29 -17.90 -20.16
C HIS A 348 -21.45 -18.81 -19.26
N CYS A 349 -21.13 -20.00 -19.77
CA CYS A 349 -20.22 -20.93 -19.10
C CYS A 349 -18.76 -20.60 -19.43
N TRP A 350 -18.01 -20.15 -18.43
CA TRP A 350 -16.60 -19.79 -18.55
C TRP A 350 -15.68 -20.86 -17.96
N TYR A 351 -14.59 -21.17 -18.66
CA TYR A 351 -13.58 -22.14 -18.25
C TYR A 351 -12.23 -21.89 -18.95
N PHE A 352 -11.16 -22.55 -18.51
CA PHE A 352 -9.84 -22.39 -19.11
C PHE A 352 -9.61 -23.34 -20.30
N MET A 353 -8.98 -22.80 -21.35
CA MET A 353 -8.37 -23.56 -22.42
C MET A 353 -6.93 -23.10 -22.64
N ARG A 354 -6.08 -24.01 -23.13
CA ARG A 354 -4.73 -23.71 -23.57
C ARG A 354 -4.69 -23.58 -25.10
N GLN A 355 -4.08 -22.49 -25.56
CA GLN A 355 -3.83 -22.24 -26.96
C GLN A 355 -2.35 -22.51 -27.28
N ASP A 356 -2.09 -23.44 -28.20
CA ASP A 356 -0.77 -23.71 -28.76
C ASP A 356 -0.81 -23.50 -30.29
N GLY A 357 -0.34 -22.33 -30.73
CA GLY A 357 -0.57 -21.83 -32.09
C GLY A 357 -2.06 -21.71 -32.40
N ASP A 358 -2.55 -22.51 -33.34
CA ASP A 358 -3.96 -22.58 -33.73
C ASP A 358 -4.75 -23.68 -33.01
N LYS A 359 -4.09 -24.53 -32.21
CA LYS A 359 -4.74 -25.62 -31.48
C LYS A 359 -5.27 -25.14 -30.14
N TRP A 360 -6.47 -25.61 -29.80
CA TRP A 360 -7.12 -25.37 -28.52
C TRP A 360 -7.33 -26.67 -27.79
N SER A 361 -6.97 -26.71 -26.52
CA SER A 361 -7.20 -27.86 -25.65
C SER A 361 -7.84 -27.40 -24.35
N GLN A 362 -8.87 -28.13 -23.90
CA GLN A 362 -9.38 -27.93 -22.56
C GLN A 362 -8.31 -28.33 -21.55
N VAL A 363 -8.15 -27.55 -20.49
CA VAL A 363 -7.18 -27.88 -19.45
C VAL A 363 -7.70 -28.98 -18.54
N ASP A 364 -6.77 -29.77 -18.00
CA ASP A 364 -7.06 -30.80 -17.02
C ASP A 364 -7.36 -30.21 -15.63
N ASP A 365 -7.98 -31.02 -14.76
CA ASP A 365 -8.38 -30.65 -13.41
C ASP A 365 -7.21 -30.25 -12.49
N ASP A 366 -5.98 -30.61 -12.87
CA ASP A 366 -4.74 -30.27 -12.17
C ASP A 366 -4.43 -28.77 -12.26
N VAL A 367 -4.74 -28.12 -13.39
CA VAL A 367 -4.55 -26.67 -13.59
C VAL A 367 -5.37 -25.89 -12.57
N TYR A 368 -6.62 -26.29 -12.33
CA TYR A 368 -7.48 -25.65 -11.32
C TYR A 368 -6.99 -25.95 -9.88
N ALA A 369 -6.42 -27.13 -9.63
CA ALA A 369 -5.81 -27.43 -8.33
C ALA A 369 -4.58 -26.55 -8.07
N LYS A 370 -3.72 -26.38 -9.08
CA LYS A 370 -2.54 -25.50 -9.04
C LYS A 370 -2.96 -24.05 -8.84
N MET A 371 -3.96 -23.55 -9.55
CA MET A 371 -4.54 -22.22 -9.31
C MET A 371 -4.97 -22.04 -7.85
N GLY A 372 -5.62 -23.05 -7.26
CA GLY A 372 -5.99 -23.06 -5.85
C GLY A 372 -4.81 -22.90 -4.90
N SER A 373 -3.68 -23.56 -5.19
CA SER A 373 -2.45 -23.44 -4.38
C SER A 373 -1.83 -22.04 -4.36
N TYR A 374 -2.22 -21.17 -5.29
CA TYR A 374 -1.79 -19.78 -5.41
C TYR A 374 -2.90 -18.76 -5.12
N GLY A 375 -4.00 -19.19 -4.48
CA GLY A 375 -5.08 -18.30 -4.05
C GLY A 375 -6.05 -17.89 -5.16
N LEU A 376 -6.12 -18.65 -6.26
CA LEU A 376 -7.11 -18.53 -7.33
C LEU A 376 -8.04 -19.77 -7.38
N GLY A 377 -8.34 -20.34 -6.20
CA GLY A 377 -9.10 -21.59 -6.04
C GLY A 377 -10.60 -21.40 -6.10
N ASP A 378 -11.38 -22.45 -5.79
CA ASP A 378 -12.83 -22.45 -6.03
C ASP A 378 -13.60 -21.30 -5.36
N GLN A 379 -13.14 -20.82 -4.19
CA GLN A 379 -13.73 -19.69 -3.46
C GLN A 379 -13.47 -18.34 -4.15
N GLU A 380 -12.27 -18.13 -4.69
CA GLU A 380 -11.86 -16.89 -5.37
C GLU A 380 -12.00 -16.93 -6.91
N GLN A 381 -12.22 -18.11 -7.49
CA GLN A 381 -12.22 -18.33 -8.94
C GLN A 381 -13.30 -17.50 -9.63
N GLU A 382 -14.49 -17.40 -9.05
CA GLU A 382 -15.56 -16.58 -9.60
C GLU A 382 -15.18 -15.09 -9.63
N ALA A 383 -14.58 -14.58 -8.55
CA ALA A 383 -14.11 -13.19 -8.49
C ALA A 383 -12.99 -12.94 -9.52
N TYR A 384 -12.07 -13.90 -9.68
CA TYR A 384 -11.01 -13.85 -10.68
C TYR A 384 -11.57 -13.86 -12.12
N TYR A 385 -12.56 -14.70 -12.42
CA TYR A 385 -13.20 -14.75 -13.74
C TYR A 385 -13.96 -13.47 -14.04
N LYS A 386 -14.74 -12.96 -13.08
CA LYS A 386 -15.44 -11.67 -13.21
C LYS A 386 -14.46 -10.53 -13.49
N ALA A 387 -13.40 -10.38 -12.70
CA ALA A 387 -12.38 -9.35 -12.92
C ALA A 387 -11.69 -9.47 -14.29
N THR A 388 -11.48 -10.70 -14.78
CA THR A 388 -10.94 -10.97 -16.12
C THR A 388 -11.91 -10.57 -17.22
N ILE A 389 -13.19 -10.92 -17.07
CA ILE A 389 -14.27 -10.58 -18.02
C ILE A 389 -14.46 -9.07 -18.07
N ASP A 390 -14.53 -8.40 -16.91
CA ASP A 390 -14.66 -6.95 -16.81
C ASP A 390 -13.51 -6.22 -17.53
N CYS A 391 -12.29 -6.74 -17.40
CA CYS A 391 -11.16 -6.20 -18.15
C CYS A 391 -11.31 -6.40 -19.67
N ALA A 392 -11.75 -7.57 -20.10
CA ALA A 392 -11.93 -7.87 -21.52
C ALA A 392 -13.02 -6.99 -22.16
N LEU A 393 -14.07 -6.66 -21.40
CA LEU A 393 -15.19 -5.81 -21.84
C LEU A 393 -14.90 -4.30 -21.76
N ARG A 394 -13.72 -3.90 -21.28
CA ARG A 394 -13.36 -2.48 -21.16
C ARG A 394 -13.32 -1.81 -22.54
N PRO A 395 -13.97 -0.65 -22.72
CA PRO A 395 -13.94 0.08 -23.99
C PRO A 395 -12.52 0.55 -24.37
N GLY A 396 -12.13 0.29 -25.62
CA GLY A 396 -10.84 0.69 -26.21
C GLY A 396 -9.68 -0.28 -25.96
N ASP A 397 -8.57 -0.10 -26.68
CA ASP A 397 -7.40 -1.02 -26.65
C ASP A 397 -6.56 -0.95 -25.35
N LYS A 398 -7.02 -0.23 -24.32
CA LYS A 398 -6.27 -0.02 -23.07
C LYS A 398 -6.45 -1.20 -22.12
N LYS A 399 -5.62 -2.23 -22.30
CA LYS A 399 -5.48 -3.37 -21.38
C LYS A 399 -4.57 -3.12 -20.17
N ASP A 400 -4.08 -1.89 -20.04
CA ASP A 400 -3.31 -1.47 -18.87
C ASP A 400 -4.20 -1.39 -17.63
N VAL A 401 -3.64 -1.75 -16.48
CA VAL A 401 -4.35 -1.69 -15.20
C VAL A 401 -4.84 -0.27 -14.95
N ASP A 402 -6.11 -0.12 -14.61
CA ASP A 402 -6.67 1.18 -14.28
C ASP A 402 -6.30 1.58 -12.84
N THR A 403 -5.37 2.50 -12.71
CA THR A 403 -4.92 3.05 -11.43
C THR A 403 -5.62 4.37 -11.07
N SER A 404 -6.57 4.85 -11.89
CA SER A 404 -7.17 6.17 -11.70
C SER A 404 -8.26 6.20 -10.63
N ASN A 405 -8.96 5.08 -10.41
CA ASN A 405 -10.07 4.94 -9.46
C ASN A 405 -9.86 3.71 -8.57
N LEU A 406 -8.76 3.70 -7.83
CA LEU A 406 -8.46 2.61 -6.93
C LEU A 406 -9.31 2.73 -5.66
N VAL A 407 -10.13 1.71 -5.38
CA VAL A 407 -11.04 1.65 -4.24
C VAL A 407 -10.55 0.60 -3.25
N LEU A 408 -10.56 0.94 -1.95
CA LEU A 408 -10.25 0.02 -0.86
C LEU A 408 -11.12 -1.25 -0.96
N GLY A 409 -10.48 -2.43 -1.00
CA GLY A 409 -11.20 -3.71 -1.07
C GLY A 409 -11.55 -4.23 -2.45
N GLN A 410 -11.30 -3.48 -3.53
CA GLN A 410 -11.67 -3.89 -4.88
C GLN A 410 -10.46 -4.28 -5.72
N ILE A 411 -10.62 -5.31 -6.57
CA ILE A 411 -9.63 -5.65 -7.59
C ILE A 411 -9.69 -4.55 -8.66
N PRO A 412 -8.59 -3.82 -8.92
CA PRO A 412 -8.56 -2.79 -9.95
C PRO A 412 -8.89 -3.37 -11.32
N LEU A 413 -9.60 -2.57 -12.13
CA LEU A 413 -9.95 -2.99 -13.49
C LEU A 413 -8.68 -3.33 -14.27
N CYS A 414 -8.71 -4.45 -14.97
CA CYS A 414 -7.56 -5.01 -15.69
C CYS A 414 -6.35 -5.43 -14.85
N PHE A 415 -6.48 -5.51 -13.52
CA PHE A 415 -5.45 -6.14 -12.69
C PHE A 415 -5.17 -7.57 -13.17
N PHE A 416 -6.21 -8.36 -13.41
CA PHE A 416 -6.10 -9.60 -14.15
C PHE A 416 -6.40 -9.33 -15.63
N ASN A 417 -5.34 -9.39 -16.44
CA ASN A 417 -5.34 -9.14 -17.88
C ASN A 417 -5.36 -10.46 -18.69
N MET A 418 -5.86 -11.53 -18.09
CA MET A 418 -6.03 -12.82 -18.76
C MET A 418 -6.92 -12.62 -20.01
N PRO A 419 -6.48 -13.01 -21.21
CA PRO A 419 -7.32 -12.78 -22.38
C PRO A 419 -8.56 -13.69 -22.32
N ALA A 420 -9.72 -13.09 -22.53
CA ALA A 420 -11.02 -13.76 -22.55
C ALA A 420 -11.60 -13.80 -23.98
N TYR A 421 -12.11 -14.97 -24.38
CA TYR A 421 -12.64 -15.19 -25.74
C TYR A 421 -13.99 -15.89 -25.75
N PHE A 422 -14.76 -15.60 -26.78
CA PHE A 422 -15.79 -16.52 -27.24
C PHE A 422 -15.21 -17.45 -28.29
N VAL A 423 -15.44 -18.75 -28.10
CA VAL A 423 -15.01 -19.80 -29.03
C VAL A 423 -16.24 -20.57 -29.53
N THR A 424 -16.15 -21.11 -30.74
CA THR A 424 -17.14 -22.04 -31.29
C THR A 424 -16.61 -23.47 -31.15
N HIS A 425 -17.51 -24.44 -30.97
CA HIS A 425 -17.12 -25.84 -30.83
C HIS A 425 -16.34 -26.40 -32.04
N ALA A 426 -16.53 -25.81 -33.23
CA ALA A 426 -15.80 -26.15 -34.45
C ALA A 426 -14.29 -25.84 -34.34
N ILE A 427 -13.92 -24.71 -33.71
CA ILE A 427 -12.51 -24.32 -33.47
C ILE A 427 -11.83 -25.28 -32.48
N ILE A 428 -12.60 -25.87 -31.56
CA ILE A 428 -12.10 -26.80 -30.54
C ILE A 428 -11.83 -28.19 -31.14
N THR A 429 -12.55 -28.57 -32.19
CA THR A 429 -12.55 -29.93 -32.74
C THR A 429 -11.80 -30.09 -34.07
N GLN A 430 -11.47 -28.99 -34.77
CA GLN A 430 -10.70 -29.01 -36.01
C GLN A 430 -9.41 -28.20 -35.91
N THR A 431 -8.30 -28.73 -36.46
CA THR A 431 -7.16 -27.91 -36.86
C THR A 431 -7.64 -26.94 -37.94
N CYS A 432 -7.83 -25.67 -37.60
CA CYS A 432 -8.11 -24.62 -38.57
C CYS A 432 -6.99 -24.62 -39.62
N GLY A 433 -7.29 -25.09 -40.83
CA GLY A 433 -6.34 -25.17 -41.93
C GLY A 433 -5.87 -23.78 -42.37
N MET A 434 -4.65 -23.71 -42.89
CA MET A 434 -3.88 -22.49 -43.21
C MET A 434 -4.49 -21.55 -44.28
N PHE A 435 -5.72 -21.77 -44.73
CA PHE A 435 -6.44 -20.91 -45.69
C PHE A 435 -7.91 -20.84 -45.29
N GLY A 436 -8.29 -19.77 -44.58
CA GLY A 436 -9.64 -19.61 -44.03
C GLY A 436 -10.67 -19.15 -45.06
N VAL A 437 -11.91 -19.64 -44.94
CA VAL A 437 -13.17 -18.97 -45.34
C VAL A 437 -14.37 -19.66 -44.64
N ASP A 438 -14.35 -19.79 -43.31
CA ASP A 438 -15.57 -20.21 -42.61
C ASP A 438 -15.82 -19.32 -41.38
N ASP A 439 -16.98 -18.67 -41.35
CA ASP A 439 -17.40 -17.79 -40.25
C ASP A 439 -17.51 -18.54 -38.92
N SER A 440 -17.60 -19.87 -38.99
CA SER A 440 -17.55 -20.79 -37.85
C SER A 440 -16.19 -20.79 -37.12
N CYS A 441 -15.12 -20.26 -37.72
CA CYS A 441 -13.76 -20.22 -37.16
C CYS A 441 -13.33 -18.85 -36.63
N ARG A 442 -14.25 -17.86 -36.54
CA ARG A 442 -13.91 -16.52 -36.04
C ARG A 442 -13.65 -16.53 -34.54
N LYS A 443 -12.45 -16.11 -34.13
CA LYS A 443 -12.14 -15.68 -32.77
C LYS A 443 -12.75 -14.30 -32.60
N THR A 444 -13.64 -14.13 -31.63
CA THR A 444 -14.10 -12.80 -31.21
C THR A 444 -13.64 -12.60 -29.78
N PHE A 445 -12.92 -11.51 -29.53
CA PHE A 445 -12.67 -11.06 -28.16
C PHE A 445 -14.03 -10.93 -27.45
N ALA A 446 -14.07 -11.17 -26.15
CA ALA A 446 -15.24 -10.78 -25.39
C ALA A 446 -15.35 -9.24 -25.46
N THR A 447 -16.24 -8.73 -26.29
CA THR A 447 -16.46 -7.29 -26.49
C THR A 447 -17.90 -6.94 -26.09
N SER A 448 -18.11 -5.70 -25.63
CA SER A 448 -19.44 -5.12 -25.48
C SER A 448 -20.20 -5.20 -26.82
N ILE A 449 -21.49 -5.55 -26.78
CA ILE A 449 -22.36 -5.66 -27.98
C ILE A 449 -22.45 -4.31 -28.73
N SER A 450 -22.16 -3.19 -28.07
CA SER A 450 -22.20 -1.85 -28.68
C SER A 450 -21.21 -1.64 -29.84
N ASP A 451 -20.18 -2.48 -29.96
CA ASP A 451 -19.15 -2.35 -31.00
C ASP A 451 -19.22 -3.42 -32.10
N THR A 452 -20.28 -4.24 -32.10
CA THR A 452 -20.57 -5.13 -33.24
C THR A 452 -21.16 -4.28 -34.37
N PRO A 453 -20.57 -4.24 -35.59
CA PRO A 453 -21.26 -3.65 -36.72
C PRO A 453 -22.57 -4.42 -36.90
N SER A 454 -23.70 -3.72 -36.75
CA SER A 454 -25.00 -4.29 -37.13
C SER A 454 -24.93 -4.71 -38.60
N PRO A 455 -25.55 -5.86 -38.96
CA PRO A 455 -25.43 -6.44 -40.30
C PRO A 455 -25.89 -5.51 -41.43
#